data_AF-A0A5J4RI96-F1
#
_entry.id   AF-A0A5J4RI96-F1
#
_cell.length_a   1.000
_cell.length_b   1.000
_cell.length_c   1.000
_cell.angle_alpha   90.00
_cell.angle_beta   90.00
_cell.angle_gamma   90.00
#
_symmetry.space_group_name_H-M   'P 1'
#
loop_
_entity.id
_entity.type
_entity.pdbx_description
1 polymer ?
#
loop_
_entity_poly.entity_id
_entity_poly.type
_entity_poly.pdbx_seq_one_letter_code
_entity_poly.pdbx_strand_id
1 'polypeptide(L)'
;MLLDSIVLMRYHHTNDTIPGIETEKEDIRESKILAGLLQPVDSFFPEIADIWVGDIRNIEIAELTCMNLFQHLPYAPAKSFQWIADEREYVQTCGFLTIARLLSQKGDMTERTSDEFLDQALCAVHSDKYHVRNAAILAIRKFVAHSEANAFLVCRLTEGWAESKREIEQALYNAVKEEVENLSEQTPLIE
;
A
#
# COMPACT_ATOMS: atom_id res chain seq x y z
N MET A 1 -10.73 -19.63 16.31
CA MET A 1 -10.14 -18.28 16.17
C MET A 1 -9.57 -18.04 14.77
N LEU A 2 -8.52 -18.75 14.32
CA LEU A 2 -7.97 -18.61 12.95
C LEU A 2 -8.97 -18.92 11.83
N LEU A 3 -9.71 -20.01 12.01
CA LEU A 3 -10.82 -20.35 11.14
C LEU A 3 -11.91 -19.28 11.21
N ASP A 4 -12.20 -18.67 12.36
CA ASP A 4 -13.31 -17.72 12.50
C ASP A 4 -13.05 -16.38 11.77
N SER A 5 -11.82 -15.85 11.74
CA SER A 5 -11.50 -14.61 11.00
C SER A 5 -11.51 -14.80 9.48
N ILE A 6 -10.97 -15.94 9.00
CA ILE A 6 -10.98 -16.30 7.58
C ILE A 6 -12.40 -16.71 7.15
N VAL A 7 -13.14 -17.41 8.00
CA VAL A 7 -14.56 -17.74 7.82
C VAL A 7 -15.39 -16.46 7.84
N LEU A 8 -15.13 -15.47 8.69
CA LEU A 8 -15.81 -14.17 8.68
C LEU A 8 -15.63 -13.44 7.34
N MET A 9 -14.45 -13.50 6.73
CA MET A 9 -14.26 -12.91 5.40
C MET A 9 -14.85 -13.78 4.27
N ARG A 10 -14.68 -15.12 4.32
CA ARG A 10 -15.21 -16.07 3.31
C ARG A 10 -16.72 -16.31 3.41
N TYR A 11 -17.36 -16.12 4.56
CA TYR A 11 -18.78 -16.43 4.76
C TYR A 11 -19.67 -15.61 3.82
N HIS A 12 -19.18 -14.48 3.32
CA HIS A 12 -19.89 -13.61 2.38
C HIS A 12 -19.77 -14.04 0.91
N HIS A 13 -19.10 -15.15 0.57
CA HIS A 13 -18.91 -15.55 -0.84
C HIS A 13 -19.53 -16.90 -1.26
N THR A 14 -19.76 -17.85 -0.34
CA THR A 14 -20.42 -19.12 -0.71
C THR A 14 -21.93 -18.99 -0.64
N ASN A 15 -22.55 -18.84 -1.81
CA ASN A 15 -23.98 -18.86 -2.08
C ASN A 15 -24.61 -20.26 -1.92
N ASP A 16 -24.13 -21.08 -0.99
CA ASP A 16 -24.73 -22.38 -0.70
C ASP A 16 -25.98 -22.17 0.17
N THR A 17 -27.07 -21.85 -0.54
CA THR A 17 -28.40 -21.70 0.02
C THR A 17 -28.86 -23.06 0.55
N ILE A 18 -28.89 -23.22 1.87
CA ILE A 18 -29.88 -24.12 2.48
C ILE A 18 -31.22 -23.40 2.32
N PRO A 19 -32.17 -23.92 1.51
CA PRO A 19 -33.45 -23.24 1.32
C PRO A 19 -34.19 -23.20 2.66
N GLY A 20 -34.37 -22.00 3.22
CA GLY A 20 -35.13 -21.77 4.45
C GLY A 20 -34.40 -21.01 5.56
N ILE A 21 -33.12 -20.65 5.39
CA ILE A 21 -32.41 -19.76 6.32
C ILE A 21 -31.70 -18.67 5.51
N GLU A 22 -32.42 -17.59 5.18
CA GLU A 22 -31.80 -16.32 4.81
C GLU A 22 -31.12 -15.77 6.06
N THR A 23 -29.87 -16.19 6.30
CA THR A 23 -28.98 -15.38 7.12
C THR A 23 -28.46 -14.30 6.19
N GLU A 24 -29.01 -13.11 6.29
CA GLU A 24 -28.38 -11.89 5.79
C GLU A 24 -26.99 -11.81 6.44
N LYS A 25 -25.99 -12.38 5.78
CA LYS A 25 -24.60 -12.21 6.17
C LYS A 25 -24.23 -10.81 5.73
N GLU A 26 -24.57 -9.82 6.55
CA GLU A 26 -24.21 -8.43 6.32
C GLU A 26 -22.68 -8.34 6.19
N ASP A 27 -22.20 -7.89 5.03
CA ASP A 27 -20.79 -7.53 4.82
C ASP A 27 -20.49 -6.26 5.65
N ILE A 28 -20.31 -6.45 6.96
CA ILE A 28 -20.09 -5.35 7.89
C ILE A 28 -18.64 -4.93 7.78
N ARG A 29 -18.42 -3.78 7.16
CA ARG A 29 -17.11 -3.10 7.03
C ARG A 29 -16.33 -3.11 8.35
N GLU A 30 -16.99 -2.81 9.46
CA GLU A 30 -16.42 -2.75 10.80
C GLU A 30 -15.87 -4.11 11.27
N SER A 31 -16.55 -5.22 10.91
CA SER A 31 -16.08 -6.57 11.19
C SER A 31 -14.80 -6.91 10.42
N LYS A 32 -14.69 -6.45 9.16
CA LYS A 32 -13.47 -6.62 8.35
C LYS A 32 -12.29 -5.81 8.91
N ILE A 33 -12.55 -4.59 9.38
CA ILE A 33 -11.54 -3.77 10.06
C ILE A 33 -11.07 -4.46 11.34
N LEU A 34 -12.00 -4.92 12.19
CA LEU A 34 -11.68 -5.60 13.43
C LEU A 34 -10.89 -6.91 13.18
N ALA A 35 -11.23 -7.64 12.12
CA ALA A 35 -10.50 -8.83 11.74
C ALA A 35 -9.03 -8.52 11.39
N GLY A 36 -8.75 -7.42 10.67
CA GLY A 36 -7.39 -6.98 10.38
C GLY A 36 -6.59 -6.57 11.63
N LEU A 37 -7.26 -6.06 12.66
CA LEU A 37 -6.65 -5.70 13.95
C LEU A 37 -6.33 -6.91 14.84
N LEU A 38 -7.17 -7.94 14.79
CA LEU A 38 -7.09 -9.10 15.69
C LEU A 38 -6.32 -10.28 15.09
N GLN A 39 -6.07 -10.29 13.78
CA GLN A 39 -5.45 -11.43 13.09
C GLN A 39 -3.98 -11.60 13.53
N PRO A 40 -3.60 -12.77 14.09
CA PRO A 40 -2.22 -13.00 14.51
C PRO A 40 -1.29 -13.23 13.33
N VAL A 41 -0.22 -12.43 13.28
CA VAL A 41 0.83 -12.41 12.24
C VAL A 41 1.44 -13.80 12.02
N ASP A 42 1.77 -14.52 13.09
CA ASP A 42 2.46 -15.82 13.03
C ASP A 42 1.66 -16.94 12.35
N SER A 43 0.37 -16.71 12.15
CA SER A 43 -0.55 -17.67 11.55
C SER A 43 -1.15 -17.20 10.23
N PHE A 44 -0.72 -16.03 9.75
CA PHE A 44 -1.17 -15.46 8.50
C PHE A 44 -0.18 -15.86 7.42
N PHE A 45 -0.56 -16.83 6.60
CA PHE A 45 0.27 -17.39 5.53
C PHE A 45 0.13 -16.58 4.23
N PRO A 46 1.14 -16.60 3.34
CA PRO A 46 1.12 -15.84 2.09
C PRO A 46 -0.14 -16.05 1.24
N GLU A 47 -0.64 -17.28 1.17
CA GLU A 47 -1.84 -17.63 0.40
C GLU A 47 -3.11 -17.02 1.00
N ILE A 48 -3.15 -16.91 2.34
CA ILE A 48 -4.25 -16.24 3.05
C ILE A 48 -4.20 -14.75 2.77
N ALA A 49 -3.01 -14.15 2.73
CA ALA A 49 -2.84 -12.74 2.41
C ALA A 49 -3.35 -12.41 0.99
N ASP A 50 -3.11 -13.28 0.02
CA ASP A 50 -3.59 -13.09 -1.36
C ASP A 50 -5.12 -13.17 -1.47
N ILE A 51 -5.74 -14.09 -0.73
CA ILE A 51 -7.22 -14.15 -0.64
C ILE A 51 -7.74 -12.89 0.03
N TRP A 52 -7.14 -12.51 1.16
CA TRP A 52 -7.56 -11.35 1.95
C TRP A 52 -7.52 -10.06 1.14
N VAL A 53 -6.40 -9.80 0.47
CA VAL A 53 -6.27 -8.59 -0.36
C VAL A 53 -7.21 -8.63 -1.58
N GLY A 54 -7.48 -9.81 -2.13
CA GLY A 54 -8.40 -10.00 -3.25
C GLY A 54 -9.85 -9.63 -2.94
N ASP A 55 -10.24 -9.72 -1.67
CA ASP A 55 -11.60 -9.42 -1.17
C ASP A 55 -11.77 -7.97 -0.71
N ILE A 56 -10.71 -7.17 -0.66
CA ILE A 56 -10.79 -5.76 -0.29
C ILE A 56 -11.49 -4.97 -1.41
N ARG A 57 -12.49 -4.18 -1.01
CA ARG A 57 -13.32 -3.32 -1.90
C ARG A 57 -13.47 -1.89 -1.37
N ASN A 58 -12.75 -1.53 -0.32
CA ASN A 58 -12.86 -0.24 0.36
C ASN A 58 -11.47 0.23 0.81
N ILE A 59 -11.20 1.52 0.61
CA ILE A 59 -9.91 2.14 0.94
C ILE A 59 -9.58 2.11 2.43
N GLU A 60 -10.56 2.34 3.31
CA GLU A 60 -10.36 2.31 4.76
C GLU A 60 -9.94 0.91 5.22
N ILE A 61 -10.56 -0.13 4.66
CA ILE A 61 -10.18 -1.53 4.93
C ILE A 61 -8.74 -1.78 4.43
N ALA A 62 -8.39 -1.28 3.24
CA ALA A 62 -7.04 -1.41 2.69
C ALA A 62 -6.00 -0.76 3.61
N GLU A 63 -6.20 0.50 3.98
CA GLU A 63 -5.29 1.28 4.82
C GLU A 63 -5.11 0.66 6.20
N LEU A 64 -6.22 0.29 6.86
CA LEU A 64 -6.20 -0.32 8.19
C LEU A 64 -5.59 -1.72 8.18
N THR A 65 -5.84 -2.52 7.14
CA THR A 65 -5.22 -3.85 7.01
C THR A 65 -3.71 -3.72 6.76
N CYS A 66 -3.29 -2.83 5.86
CA CYS A 66 -1.87 -2.59 5.59
C CYS A 66 -1.13 -2.09 6.84
N MET A 67 -1.77 -1.19 7.58
CA MET A 67 -1.24 -0.61 8.81
C MET A 67 -1.19 -1.59 9.98
N ASN A 68 -2.17 -2.48 10.15
CA ASN A 68 -2.24 -3.28 11.38
C ASN A 68 -1.79 -4.74 11.20
N LEU A 69 -1.79 -5.25 9.97
CA LEU A 69 -1.47 -6.64 9.68
C LEU A 69 -0.31 -6.75 8.70
N PHE A 70 -0.47 -6.25 7.47
CA PHE A 70 0.46 -6.60 6.39
C PHE A 70 1.90 -6.12 6.64
N GLN A 71 2.10 -4.91 7.19
CA GLN A 71 3.46 -4.40 7.47
C GLN A 71 4.28 -5.28 8.43
N HIS A 72 3.60 -6.07 9.27
CA HIS A 72 4.22 -6.92 10.28
C HIS A 72 4.54 -8.32 9.74
N LEU A 73 4.03 -8.70 8.58
CA LEU A 73 4.29 -10.01 8.00
C LEU A 73 5.78 -10.15 7.60
N PRO A 74 6.42 -11.29 7.87
CA PRO A 74 7.83 -11.49 7.54
C PRO A 74 8.09 -11.48 6.03
N TYR A 75 7.09 -11.84 5.23
CA TYR A 75 7.12 -11.87 3.77
C TYR A 75 6.54 -10.62 3.11
N ALA A 76 6.20 -9.58 3.90
CA ALA A 76 5.55 -8.36 3.40
C ALA A 76 6.28 -7.68 2.23
N PRO A 77 7.63 -7.54 2.22
CA PRO A 77 8.31 -6.89 1.09
C PRO A 77 8.06 -7.62 -0.23
N ALA A 78 8.32 -8.94 -0.26
CA ALA A 78 8.12 -9.75 -1.46
C ALA A 78 6.66 -9.76 -1.92
N LYS A 79 5.70 -9.83 -0.99
CA LYS A 79 4.28 -9.79 -1.32
C LYS A 79 3.83 -8.44 -1.86
N SER A 80 4.37 -7.35 -1.34
CA SER A 80 4.00 -6.01 -1.80
C SER A 80 4.32 -5.80 -3.27
N PHE A 81 5.49 -6.25 -3.76
CA PHE A 81 5.83 -6.20 -5.18
C PHE A 81 4.93 -7.10 -6.03
N GLN A 82 4.59 -8.29 -5.55
CA GLN A 82 3.61 -9.15 -6.25
C GLN A 82 2.25 -8.47 -6.40
N TRP A 83 1.78 -7.79 -5.34
CA TRP A 83 0.52 -7.06 -5.38
C TRP A 83 0.58 -5.79 -6.24
N ILE A 84 1.71 -5.08 -6.28
CA ILE A 84 1.89 -3.91 -7.17
C ILE A 84 1.80 -4.33 -8.65
N ALA A 85 2.34 -5.50 -8.98
CA ALA A 85 2.25 -6.07 -10.32
C ALA A 85 0.84 -6.61 -10.68
N ASP A 86 -0.08 -6.70 -9.71
CA ASP A 86 -1.47 -7.07 -9.95
C ASP A 86 -2.25 -5.87 -10.51
N GLU A 87 -3.10 -6.08 -11.51
CA GLU A 87 -3.86 -4.99 -12.14
C GLU A 87 -5.13 -4.61 -11.37
N ARG A 88 -5.56 -5.40 -10.38
CA ARG A 88 -6.78 -5.12 -9.61
C ARG A 88 -6.53 -3.95 -8.66
N GLU A 89 -7.43 -2.95 -8.70
CA GLU A 89 -7.26 -1.67 -8.01
C GLU A 89 -6.84 -1.80 -6.54
N TYR A 90 -7.61 -2.51 -5.73
CA TYR A 90 -7.32 -2.61 -4.30
C TYR A 90 -6.15 -3.54 -3.96
N VAL A 91 -5.82 -4.49 -4.83
CA VAL A 91 -4.62 -5.34 -4.66
C VAL A 91 -3.38 -4.49 -4.86
N GLN A 92 -3.32 -3.78 -5.98
CA GLN A 92 -2.25 -2.84 -6.29
C GLN A 92 -2.13 -1.72 -5.25
N THR A 93 -3.26 -1.17 -4.83
CA THR A 93 -3.32 -0.16 -3.74
C THR A 93 -2.70 -0.71 -2.46
N CYS A 94 -3.06 -1.93 -2.02
CA CYS A 94 -2.49 -2.55 -0.83
C CYS A 94 -0.98 -2.80 -0.97
N GLY A 95 -0.51 -3.15 -2.18
CA GLY A 95 0.92 -3.28 -2.48
C GLY A 95 1.68 -1.98 -2.16
N PHE A 96 1.25 -0.85 -2.74
CA PHE A 96 1.88 0.44 -2.49
C PHE A 96 1.74 0.93 -1.04
N LEU A 97 0.56 0.76 -0.43
CA LEU A 97 0.34 1.12 0.98
C LEU A 97 1.25 0.33 1.91
N THR A 98 1.47 -0.96 1.63
CA THR A 98 2.37 -1.80 2.43
C THR A 98 3.83 -1.38 2.24
N ILE A 99 4.27 -1.05 1.03
CA ILE A 99 5.60 -0.46 0.79
C ILE A 99 5.79 0.84 1.58
N ALA A 100 4.83 1.77 1.51
CA ALA A 100 4.91 3.04 2.23
C ALA A 100 5.09 2.84 3.75
N ARG A 101 4.41 1.84 4.31
CA ARG A 101 4.54 1.45 5.72
C ARG A 101 5.89 0.84 6.05
N LEU A 102 6.38 -0.07 5.20
CA LEU A 102 7.70 -0.70 5.37
C LEU A 102 8.83 0.32 5.34
N LEU A 103 8.79 1.26 4.39
CA LEU A 103 9.76 2.38 4.30
C LEU A 103 9.73 3.27 5.55
N SER A 104 8.55 3.47 6.14
CA SER A 104 8.41 4.28 7.36
C SER A 104 8.94 3.59 8.63
N GLN A 105 9.09 2.26 8.64
CA GLN A 105 9.45 1.48 9.84
C GLN A 105 10.83 0.82 9.77
N LYS A 106 11.11 0.13 8.67
CA LYS A 106 12.20 -0.84 8.56
C LYS A 106 13.38 -0.33 7.72
N GLY A 107 13.21 0.82 7.06
CA GLY A 107 14.27 1.50 6.33
C GLY A 107 14.38 1.09 4.85
N ASP A 108 15.56 1.39 4.29
CA ASP A 108 15.84 1.55 2.87
C ASP A 108 15.63 0.29 2.01
N MET A 109 15.55 0.52 0.71
CA MET A 109 15.56 -0.52 -0.32
C MET A 109 16.98 -0.74 -0.86
N THR A 110 17.27 -1.94 -1.36
CA THR A 110 18.49 -2.14 -2.16
C THR A 110 18.35 -1.38 -3.49
N GLU A 111 19.45 -0.96 -4.10
CA GLU A 111 19.44 -0.23 -5.40
C GLU A 111 18.52 -0.89 -6.44
N ARG A 112 18.68 -2.22 -6.65
CA ARG A 112 17.83 -2.99 -7.57
C ARG A 112 16.34 -2.93 -7.20
N THR A 113 16.03 -3.00 -5.91
CA THR A 113 14.66 -2.95 -5.41
C THR A 113 14.07 -1.55 -5.55
N SER A 114 14.88 -0.51 -5.34
CA SER A 114 14.51 0.89 -5.56
C SER A 114 14.17 1.15 -7.03
N ASP A 115 14.98 0.66 -7.96
CA ASP A 115 14.74 0.81 -9.40
C ASP A 115 13.43 0.16 -9.82
N GLU A 116 13.20 -1.10 -9.41
CA GLU A 116 11.95 -1.82 -9.69
C GLU A 116 10.74 -1.12 -9.07
N PHE A 117 10.88 -0.64 -7.83
CA PHE A 117 9.83 0.10 -7.15
C PHE A 117 9.48 1.40 -7.88
N LEU A 118 10.47 2.20 -8.24
CA LEU A 118 10.26 3.51 -8.88
C LEU A 118 9.67 3.37 -10.28
N ASP A 119 10.09 2.38 -11.07
CA ASP A 119 9.51 2.09 -12.39
C ASP A 119 8.01 1.82 -12.28
N GLN A 120 7.62 0.91 -11.36
CA GLN A 120 6.21 0.58 -11.14
C GLN A 120 5.42 1.73 -10.51
N ALA A 121 5.99 2.44 -9.54
CA ALA A 121 5.32 3.54 -8.86
C ALA A 121 5.08 4.74 -9.79
N LEU A 122 6.06 5.13 -10.61
CA LEU A 122 5.90 6.21 -11.58
C LEU A 122 4.91 5.84 -12.70
N CYS A 123 4.86 4.56 -13.10
CA CYS A 123 3.80 4.07 -13.98
C CYS A 123 2.42 4.18 -13.29
N ALA A 124 2.31 3.76 -12.02
CA ALA A 124 1.07 3.79 -11.25
C ALA A 124 0.55 5.20 -10.92
N VAL A 125 1.43 6.21 -10.86
CA VAL A 125 1.03 7.64 -10.77
C VAL A 125 0.15 8.05 -11.97
N HIS A 126 0.31 7.39 -13.11
CA HIS A 126 -0.48 7.62 -14.31
C HIS A 126 -1.74 6.76 -14.41
N SER A 127 -1.99 5.90 -13.42
CA SER A 127 -3.20 5.09 -13.35
C SER A 127 -4.46 5.95 -13.35
N ASP A 128 -5.51 5.48 -14.03
CA ASP A 128 -6.86 6.07 -13.98
C ASP A 128 -7.53 5.84 -12.61
N LYS A 129 -7.25 4.71 -11.98
CA LYS A 129 -7.69 4.36 -10.61
C LYS A 129 -7.12 5.32 -9.57
N TYR A 130 -8.00 6.07 -8.93
CA TYR A 130 -7.65 7.10 -7.94
C TYR A 130 -6.85 6.55 -6.76
N HIS A 131 -7.26 5.40 -6.22
CA HIS A 131 -6.61 4.82 -5.03
C HIS A 131 -5.20 4.31 -5.33
N VAL A 132 -4.99 3.68 -6.50
CA VAL A 132 -3.67 3.24 -6.96
C VAL A 132 -2.73 4.42 -7.08
N ARG A 133 -3.17 5.48 -7.78
CA ARG A 133 -2.37 6.69 -8.00
C ARG A 133 -1.94 7.34 -6.68
N ASN A 134 -2.88 7.52 -5.76
CA ASN A 134 -2.57 8.14 -4.47
C ASN A 134 -1.68 7.26 -3.58
N ALA A 135 -1.89 5.94 -3.59
CA ALA A 135 -1.03 5.02 -2.85
C ALA A 135 0.40 5.01 -3.41
N ALA A 136 0.57 5.08 -4.74
CA ALA A 136 1.87 5.20 -5.38
C ALA A 136 2.57 6.52 -5.00
N ILE A 137 1.86 7.66 -5.05
CA ILE A 137 2.39 8.96 -4.60
C ILE A 137 2.83 8.88 -3.13
N LEU A 138 2.01 8.30 -2.25
CA LEU A 138 2.36 8.12 -0.84
C LEU A 138 3.61 7.26 -0.66
N ALA A 139 3.73 6.15 -1.39
CA ALA A 139 4.90 5.29 -1.34
C ALA A 139 6.17 6.03 -1.79
N ILE A 140 6.09 6.80 -2.89
CA ILE A 140 7.21 7.62 -3.38
C ILE A 140 7.60 8.68 -2.35
N ARG A 141 6.63 9.37 -1.73
CA ARG A 141 6.93 10.33 -0.65
C ARG A 141 7.69 9.68 0.50
N LYS A 142 7.27 8.49 0.94
CA LYS A 142 7.97 7.75 2.00
C LYS A 142 9.36 7.28 1.59
N PHE A 143 9.55 6.97 0.31
CA PHE A 143 10.86 6.62 -0.23
C PHE A 143 11.80 7.84 -0.24
N VAL A 144 11.32 9.00 -0.72
CA VAL A 144 12.05 10.27 -0.73
C VAL A 144 12.43 10.68 0.68
N ALA A 145 11.48 10.69 1.61
CA ALA A 145 11.69 11.08 3.00
C ALA A 145 12.68 10.17 3.77
N HIS A 146 13.10 9.05 3.19
CA HIS A 146 14.04 8.14 3.84
C HIS A 146 15.50 8.61 3.76
N SER A 147 15.92 9.21 2.64
CA SER A 147 17.30 9.67 2.46
C SER A 147 17.44 10.73 1.35
N GLU A 148 18.46 11.57 1.46
CA GLU A 148 18.81 12.55 0.40
C GLU A 148 19.14 11.87 -0.93
N ALA A 149 19.73 10.66 -0.90
CA ALA A 149 20.02 9.89 -2.11
C ALA A 149 18.73 9.48 -2.84
N ASN A 150 17.73 9.02 -2.08
CA ASN A 150 16.41 8.66 -2.62
C ASN A 150 15.68 9.89 -3.15
N ALA A 151 15.74 11.01 -2.43
CA ALA A 151 15.24 12.29 -2.90
C ALA A 151 15.87 12.70 -4.24
N PHE A 152 17.19 12.68 -4.34
CA PHE A 152 17.92 13.03 -5.56
C PHE A 152 17.50 12.15 -6.74
N LEU A 153 17.35 10.84 -6.52
CA LEU A 153 16.93 9.89 -7.55
C LEU A 153 15.53 10.23 -8.10
N VAL A 154 14.56 10.46 -7.21
CA VAL A 154 13.18 10.79 -7.62
C VAL A 154 13.13 12.17 -8.28
N CYS A 155 13.84 13.17 -7.75
CA CYS A 155 13.96 14.47 -8.41
C CYS A 155 14.49 14.32 -9.83
N ARG A 156 15.55 13.51 -10.04
CA ARG A 156 16.12 13.28 -11.37
C ARG A 156 15.13 12.66 -12.35
N LEU A 157 14.35 11.69 -11.89
CA LEU A 157 13.34 11.01 -12.72
C LEU A 157 12.15 11.92 -13.08
N THR A 158 11.88 12.93 -12.24
CA THR A 158 10.72 13.83 -12.37
C THR A 158 11.09 15.26 -12.80
N GLU A 159 12.33 15.53 -13.22
CA GLU A 159 12.77 16.89 -13.58
C GLU A 159 11.88 17.56 -14.64
N GLY A 160 11.40 16.79 -15.62
CA GLY A 160 10.52 17.30 -16.68
C GLY A 160 9.10 17.62 -16.22
N TRP A 161 8.74 17.29 -14.98
CA TRP A 161 7.37 17.41 -14.48
C TRP A 161 7.09 18.77 -13.84
N ALA A 162 8.12 19.54 -13.51
CA ALA A 162 8.00 20.88 -12.94
C ALA A 162 7.12 21.83 -13.79
N GLU A 163 7.18 21.70 -15.12
CA GLU A 163 6.40 22.49 -16.07
C GLU A 163 5.30 21.67 -16.76
N SER A 164 5.01 20.47 -16.25
CA SER A 164 4.00 19.62 -16.86
C SER A 164 2.61 20.25 -16.78
N LYS A 165 1.84 20.08 -17.86
CA LYS A 165 0.42 20.47 -17.93
C LYS A 165 -0.50 19.44 -17.27
N ARG A 166 0.03 18.28 -16.87
CA ARG A 166 -0.74 17.20 -16.26
C ARG A 166 -0.78 17.39 -14.76
N GLU A 167 -1.97 17.60 -14.21
CA GLU A 167 -2.18 17.83 -12.78
C GLU A 167 -1.59 16.71 -11.90
N ILE A 168 -1.63 15.46 -12.39
CA ILE A 168 -1.08 14.30 -11.67
C ILE A 168 0.46 14.33 -11.55
N GLU A 169 1.16 14.82 -12.57
CA GLU A 169 2.62 14.94 -12.55
C GLU A 169 3.04 16.09 -11.63
N GLN A 170 2.31 17.22 -11.70
CA GLN A 170 2.45 18.35 -10.78
C GLN A 170 2.17 17.95 -9.32
N ALA A 171 1.16 17.11 -9.07
CA ALA A 171 0.84 16.63 -7.74
C ALA A 171 2.00 15.80 -7.14
N LEU A 172 2.59 14.89 -7.91
CA LEU A 172 3.78 14.17 -7.43
C LEU A 172 4.96 15.12 -7.24
N TYR A 173 5.24 16.00 -8.21
CA TYR A 173 6.38 16.91 -8.16
C TYR A 173 6.33 17.80 -6.91
N ASN A 174 5.17 18.40 -6.61
CA ASN A 174 4.97 19.22 -5.41
C ASN A 174 5.11 18.40 -4.12
N ALA A 175 4.58 17.17 -4.10
CA ALA A 175 4.73 16.30 -2.94
C ALA A 175 6.19 15.90 -2.70
N VAL A 176 6.95 15.59 -3.74
CA VAL A 176 8.39 15.30 -3.63
C VAL A 176 9.14 16.53 -3.15
N LYS A 177 8.86 17.70 -3.73
CA LYS A 177 9.48 18.96 -3.33
C LYS A 177 9.28 19.27 -1.84
N GLU A 178 8.06 19.10 -1.33
CA GLU A 178 7.74 19.27 0.09
C GLU A 178 8.58 18.33 0.97
N GLU A 179 8.70 17.04 0.59
CA GLU A 179 9.53 16.09 1.36
C GLU A 179 11.03 16.43 1.33
N VAL A 180 11.54 16.97 0.21
CA VAL A 180 12.94 17.43 0.11
C VAL A 180 13.18 18.63 1.02
N GLU A 181 12.25 19.59 1.05
CA GLU A 181 12.31 20.73 1.97
C GLU A 181 12.32 20.23 3.42
N ASN A 182 11.43 19.30 3.78
CA ASN A 182 11.39 18.70 5.12
C ASN A 182 12.69 17.98 5.52
N LEU A 183 13.38 17.33 4.59
CA LEU A 183 14.69 16.69 4.84
C LEU A 183 15.78 17.72 5.13
N SER A 184 15.78 18.83 4.38
CA SER A 184 16.77 19.89 4.56
C SER A 184 16.63 20.59 5.92
N GLU A 185 15.41 20.75 6.43
CA GLU A 185 15.13 21.36 7.73
C GLU A 185 15.51 20.46 8.93
N GLN A 186 15.60 19.15 8.73
CA GLN A 186 15.97 18.17 9.78
C GLN A 186 17.48 18.05 9.99
N THR A 187 18.30 18.69 9.14
CA THR A 187 19.75 18.72 9.33
C THR A 187 20.07 19.69 10.48
N PRO A 188 20.60 19.23 11.63
CA PRO A 188 20.92 20.13 12.71
C PRO A 188 21.97 21.16 12.25
N LEU A 189 21.74 22.43 12.60
CA LEU A 189 22.79 23.45 12.59
C LEU A 189 23.97 22.89 13.40
N ILE A 190 25.04 22.51 12.71
CA ILE A 190 26.31 22.19 13.34
C ILE A 190 26.84 23.51 13.90
N GLU A 191 26.62 23.75 15.20
CA GLU A 191 27.40 24.71 16.01
C GLU A 191 28.65 24.02 16.57
#